data_AF-A0A1V4XD89-F1
#
_entry.id   AF-A0A1V4XD89-F1
#
_cell.length_a   1.000
_cell.length_b   1.000
_cell.length_c   1.000
_cell.angle_alpha   90.00
_cell.angle_beta   90.00
_cell.angle_gamma   90.00
#
_symmetry.space_group_name_H-M   'P 1'
#
loop_
_entity.id
_entity.type
_entity.pdbx_description
1 polymer ?
#
loop_
_entity_poly.entity_id
_entity_poly.type
_entity_poly.pdbx_seq_one_letter_code
_entity_poly.pdbx_strand_id
1 'polypeptide(L)'
;MCESRLANNLTPACVKACPTGALSWGDREAQLKKAEARAKEVGGTVYGPQYVGGTHMAYVLSEKPAVYAGIHLDPSVPWAVTLWRGFLKPVSLLAAGGILAGSFLHYLIKGPKLPYDDAEAGKKEGGE
;
A
#
# COMPACT_ATOMS: atom_id res chain seq x y z
N MET A 1 -2.11 2.09 16.20
CA MET A 1 -2.47 1.34 17.43
C MET A 1 -1.63 1.89 18.58
N CYS A 2 -2.19 2.73 19.49
CA CYS A 2 -1.56 3.31 20.70
C CYS A 2 -0.02 3.19 20.82
N GLU A 3 0.72 3.75 19.87
CA GLU A 3 2.12 3.38 19.63
C GLU A 3 3.03 3.78 20.80
N SER A 4 2.88 5.00 21.33
CA SER A 4 3.54 5.46 22.55
C SER A 4 3.36 4.53 23.77
N ARG A 5 2.21 3.87 23.91
CA ARG A 5 1.97 2.94 25.03
C ARG A 5 2.66 1.61 24.80
N LEU A 6 2.52 1.06 23.59
CA LEU A 6 3.13 -0.21 23.22
C LEU A 6 4.65 -0.16 23.29
N ALA A 7 5.26 0.96 22.86
CA ALA A 7 6.70 1.19 22.99
C ALA A 7 7.19 1.20 24.46
N ASN A 8 6.30 1.48 25.40
CA ASN A 8 6.57 1.47 26.84
C ASN A 8 6.02 0.21 27.54
N ASN A 9 5.77 -0.87 26.80
CA ASN A 9 5.22 -2.14 27.32
C ASN A 9 3.87 -2.00 28.04
N LEU A 10 3.08 -0.97 27.70
CA LEU A 10 1.74 -0.77 28.23
C LEU A 10 0.69 -1.26 27.22
N THR A 11 -0.38 -1.86 27.72
CA THR A 11 -1.53 -2.24 26.89
C THR A 11 -2.23 -1.01 26.29
N PRO A 12 -2.89 -1.14 25.11
CA PRO A 12 -3.66 -0.05 24.52
C PRO A 12 -4.69 0.54 25.48
N ALA A 13 -4.93 1.85 25.40
CA ALA A 13 -5.80 2.55 26.34
C ALA A 13 -7.24 1.97 26.34
N CYS A 14 -7.81 1.72 25.16
CA CYS A 14 -9.16 1.16 25.03
C CYS A 14 -9.26 -0.25 25.61
N VAL A 15 -8.21 -1.07 25.45
CA VAL A 15 -8.15 -2.43 26.01
C VAL A 15 -8.11 -2.36 27.54
N LYS A 16 -7.26 -1.48 28.09
CA LYS A 16 -7.17 -1.27 29.54
C LYS A 16 -8.49 -0.73 30.14
N ALA A 17 -9.20 0.12 29.40
CA ALA A 17 -10.43 0.74 29.86
C ALA A 17 -11.67 -0.17 29.76
N CYS A 18 -11.59 -1.28 29.02
CA CYS A 18 -12.75 -2.13 28.76
C CYS A 18 -13.21 -2.87 30.03
N PRO A 19 -14.39 -2.54 30.59
CA PRO A 19 -14.83 -3.12 31.86
C PRO A 19 -15.32 -4.58 31.70
N THR A 20 -15.79 -4.95 30.51
CA THR A 20 -16.36 -6.27 30.22
C THR A 20 -15.33 -7.27 29.70
N GLY A 21 -14.09 -6.84 29.44
CA GLY A 21 -13.07 -7.69 28.84
C GLY A 21 -13.35 -8.06 27.37
N ALA A 22 -14.23 -7.34 26.68
CA ALA A 22 -14.52 -7.56 25.27
C ALA A 22 -13.31 -7.28 24.36
N LEU A 23 -12.42 -6.37 24.78
CA LEU A 23 -11.19 -6.03 24.06
C LEU A 23 -10.00 -6.77 24.68
N SER A 24 -9.17 -7.37 23.83
CA SER A 24 -8.02 -8.20 24.21
C SER A 24 -6.81 -7.80 23.38
N TRP A 25 -5.62 -7.79 23.99
CA TRP A 25 -4.36 -7.43 23.34
C TRP A 25 -3.29 -8.48 23.62
N GLY A 26 -2.47 -8.79 22.61
CA GLY A 26 -1.34 -9.71 22.74
C GLY A 26 -0.79 -10.13 21.37
N ASP A 27 -0.03 -11.22 21.37
CA ASP A 27 0.48 -11.82 20.14
C ASP A 27 -0.64 -12.17 19.15
N ARG A 28 -0.40 -11.95 17.85
CA ARG A 28 -1.41 -12.11 16.81
C ARG A 28 -1.95 -13.54 16.77
N GLU A 29 -1.09 -14.56 16.79
CA GLU A 29 -1.53 -15.95 16.67
C GLU A 29 -2.32 -16.39 17.90
N ALA A 30 -1.85 -15.99 19.09
CA ALA A 30 -2.56 -16.27 20.34
C ALA A 30 -3.95 -15.61 20.36
N GLN A 31 -4.06 -14.36 19.91
CA GLN A 31 -5.34 -13.65 19.85
C GLN A 31 -6.28 -14.23 18.79
N LEU A 32 -5.76 -14.70 17.64
CA LEU A 32 -6.58 -15.38 16.63
C LEU A 32 -7.14 -16.70 17.15
N LYS A 33 -6.32 -17.53 17.81
CA LYS A 33 -6.80 -18.76 18.45
C LYS A 33 -7.88 -18.47 19.49
N LYS A 34 -7.71 -17.42 20.30
CA LYS A 34 -8.71 -16.98 21.28
C LYS A 34 -9.99 -16.50 20.59
N ALA A 35 -9.89 -15.75 19.50
CA ALA A 35 -11.03 -15.28 18.73
C ALA A 35 -11.82 -16.43 18.09
N GLU A 36 -11.12 -17.42 17.53
CA GLU A 36 -11.74 -18.63 16.96
C GLU A 36 -12.44 -19.47 18.03
N ALA A 37 -11.80 -19.66 19.19
CA ALA A 37 -12.43 -20.34 20.32
C ALA A 37 -13.71 -19.62 20.76
N ARG A 38 -13.64 -18.29 20.90
CA ARG A 38 -14.81 -17.48 21.28
C ARG A 38 -15.91 -17.52 20.21
N ALA A 39 -15.55 -17.49 18.93
CA ALA A 39 -16.50 -17.60 17.84
C ALA A 39 -17.29 -18.92 17.90
N LYS A 40 -16.61 -20.04 18.22
CA LYS A 40 -17.27 -21.34 18.41
C LYS A 40 -18.25 -21.34 19.58
N GLU A 41 -17.89 -20.70 20.70
CA GLU A 41 -18.77 -20.60 21.88
C GLU A 41 -20.05 -19.83 21.62
N VAL A 42 -19.98 -18.76 20.81
CA VAL A 42 -21.12 -17.87 20.55
C VAL A 42 -21.86 -18.22 19.25
N GLY A 43 -21.44 -19.26 18.53
CA GLY A 43 -21.96 -19.60 17.20
C GLY A 43 -21.68 -18.53 16.13
N GLY A 44 -20.62 -17.74 16.33
CA GLY A 44 -20.28 -16.58 15.52
C GLY A 44 -19.15 -16.82 14.51
N THR A 45 -18.66 -15.72 13.94
CA THR A 45 -17.56 -15.72 12.94
C THR A 45 -16.47 -14.72 13.30
N VAL A 46 -15.23 -15.01 12.87
CA VAL A 46 -14.10 -14.08 13.00
C VAL A 46 -14.00 -13.22 11.75
N TYR A 47 -13.98 -11.91 11.93
CA TYR A 47 -13.88 -10.92 10.86
C TYR A 47 -12.57 -10.15 10.94
N GLY A 48 -11.89 -9.97 9.79
CA GLY A 48 -10.67 -9.16 9.65
C GLY A 48 -9.47 -9.93 9.06
N PRO A 49 -9.01 -11.04 9.67
CA PRO A 49 -7.75 -11.71 9.33
C PRO A 49 -7.62 -12.19 7.88
N GLN A 50 -8.74 -12.44 7.22
CA GLN A 50 -8.82 -12.91 5.84
C GLN A 50 -8.68 -11.80 4.79
N TYR A 51 -8.85 -10.54 5.18
CA TYR A 51 -8.88 -9.43 4.23
C TYR A 51 -7.54 -8.70 4.16
N VAL A 52 -7.26 -8.06 3.02
CA VAL A 52 -6.11 -7.16 2.79
C VAL A 52 -4.74 -7.69 3.23
N GLY A 53 -4.51 -9.01 3.16
CA GLY A 53 -3.25 -9.63 3.60
C GLY A 53 -3.12 -9.83 5.11
N GLY A 54 -4.22 -9.64 5.85
CA GLY A 54 -4.30 -9.84 7.29
C GLY A 54 -4.31 -8.52 8.07
N THR A 55 -5.32 -8.36 8.93
CA THR A 55 -5.42 -7.22 9.84
C THR A 55 -4.80 -7.52 11.21
N HIS A 56 -4.29 -6.48 11.88
CA HIS A 56 -3.85 -6.54 13.29
C HIS A 56 -4.99 -6.29 14.30
N MET A 57 -6.23 -6.21 13.81
CA MET A 57 -7.45 -6.17 14.60
C MET A 57 -8.41 -7.20 14.02
N ALA A 58 -8.95 -8.07 14.88
CA ALA A 58 -9.96 -9.03 14.52
C ALA A 58 -11.18 -8.83 15.42
N TYR A 59 -12.36 -9.09 14.87
CA TYR A 59 -13.63 -9.02 15.58
C TYR A 59 -14.24 -10.41 15.64
N VAL A 60 -14.88 -10.73 16.76
CA VAL A 60 -15.76 -11.89 16.88
C VAL A 60 -17.19 -11.38 16.77
N LEU A 61 -17.88 -11.77 15.71
CA LEU A 61 -19.24 -11.34 15.40
C LEU A 61 -20.19 -12.49 15.74
N SER A 62 -21.20 -12.23 16.58
CA SER A 62 -22.24 -13.21 16.88
C SER A 62 -23.22 -13.41 15.73
N GLU A 63 -23.39 -12.38 14.90
CA GLU A 63 -24.27 -12.38 13.74
C GLU A 63 -23.48 -12.23 12.42
N LYS A 64 -24.18 -12.28 11.29
CA LYS A 64 -23.58 -12.04 9.97
C LYS A 64 -22.98 -10.63 9.89
N PRO A 65 -21.82 -10.44 9.23
CA PRO A 65 -21.17 -9.13 9.08
C PRO A 65 -22.09 -8.01 8.56
N ALA A 66 -23.04 -8.34 7.67
CA ALA A 66 -24.01 -7.40 7.09
C ALA A 66 -24.94 -6.72 8.11
N VAL A 67 -25.10 -7.27 9.30
CA VAL A 67 -25.97 -6.72 10.35
C VAL A 67 -25.29 -5.56 11.08
N TYR A 68 -23.95 -5.53 11.10
CA TYR A 68 -23.19 -4.55 11.86
C TYR A 68 -22.95 -3.28 11.04
N ALA A 69 -23.35 -2.14 11.61
CA ALA A 69 -23.12 -0.84 10.97
C ALA A 69 -21.63 -0.56 10.79
N GLY A 70 -21.25 -0.15 9.58
CA GLY A 70 -19.88 0.24 9.23
C GLY A 70 -18.93 -0.91 8.90
N ILE A 71 -19.36 -2.17 9.00
CA ILE A 71 -18.56 -3.32 8.54
C ILE A 71 -18.70 -3.48 7.03
N HIS A 72 -17.56 -3.56 6.35
CA HIS A 72 -17.49 -3.87 4.92
C HIS A 72 -17.47 -5.40 4.75
N LEU A 73 -18.17 -5.95 3.77
CA LEU A 73 -18.26 -7.42 3.63
C LEU A 73 -16.99 -8.04 3.04
N ASP A 74 -16.36 -7.34 2.10
CA ASP A 74 -15.14 -7.79 1.44
C ASP A 74 -14.22 -6.58 1.14
N PRO A 75 -13.56 -6.02 2.17
CA PRO A 75 -12.62 -4.94 1.96
C PRO A 75 -11.40 -5.43 1.17
N SER A 76 -11.18 -4.83 0.01
CA SER A 76 -10.02 -5.09 -0.85
C SER A 76 -9.38 -3.79 -1.33
N VAL A 77 -8.11 -3.86 -1.72
CA VAL A 77 -7.41 -2.72 -2.32
C VAL A 77 -7.84 -2.62 -3.78
N PRO A 78 -8.33 -1.46 -4.26
CA PRO A 78 -8.76 -1.32 -5.66
C PRO A 78 -7.61 -1.61 -6.63
N TRP A 79 -7.90 -2.37 -7.70
CA TRP A 79 -6.90 -2.80 -8.68
C TRP A 79 -6.15 -1.62 -9.33
N ALA A 80 -6.83 -0.49 -9.55
CA ALA A 80 -6.24 0.69 -10.15
C ALA A 80 -5.12 1.27 -9.27
N VAL A 81 -5.28 1.21 -7.94
CA VAL A 81 -4.24 1.65 -7.00
C VAL A 81 -3.06 0.68 -7.03
N THR A 82 -3.33 -0.62 -7.09
CA THR A 82 -2.30 -1.65 -7.20
C THR A 82 -1.49 -1.49 -8.49
N LEU A 83 -2.14 -1.26 -9.63
CA LEU A 83 -1.45 -1.02 -10.91
C LEU A 83 -0.63 0.27 -10.89
N TRP A 84 -1.23 1.35 -10.38
CA TRP A 84 -0.58 2.66 -10.32
C TRP A 84 0.66 2.65 -9.43
N ARG A 85 0.54 2.10 -8.21
CA ARG A 85 1.67 2.04 -7.27
C ARG A 85 2.67 0.93 -7.60
N GLY A 86 2.20 -0.20 -8.13
CA GLY A 86 3.03 -1.37 -8.41
C GLY A 86 3.82 -1.25 -9.71
N PHE A 87 3.14 -1.00 -10.83
CA PHE A 87 3.76 -1.05 -12.16
C PHE A 87 4.06 0.34 -12.73
N LEU A 88 3.08 1.25 -12.71
CA LEU A 88 3.23 2.53 -13.41
C LEU A 88 4.31 3.43 -12.78
N LYS A 89 4.44 3.43 -11.45
CA LYS A 89 5.45 4.23 -10.75
C LYS A 89 6.91 3.85 -11.06
N PRO A 90 7.34 2.57 -10.96
CA PRO A 90 8.71 2.23 -11.32
C PRO A 90 8.98 2.42 -12.82
N VAL A 91 8.01 2.10 -13.69
CA VAL A 91 8.14 2.31 -15.13
C VAL A 91 8.29 3.80 -15.46
N SER A 92 7.52 4.68 -14.83
CA SER A 92 7.65 6.12 -15.06
C SER A 92 8.99 6.66 -14.58
N LEU A 93 9.51 6.17 -13.45
CA LEU A 93 10.86 6.52 -12.97
C LEU A 93 11.96 6.07 -13.94
N LEU A 94 11.86 4.84 -14.46
CA LEU A 94 12.80 4.33 -15.46
C LEU A 94 12.71 5.10 -16.77
N ALA A 95 11.49 5.45 -17.23
CA ALA A 95 11.29 6.24 -18.42
C ALA A 95 11.91 7.63 -18.28
N ALA A 96 11.69 8.31 -17.15
CA ALA A 96 12.31 9.61 -16.88
C ALA A 96 13.85 9.51 -16.88
N GLY A 97 14.42 8.51 -16.23
CA GLY A 97 15.88 8.26 -16.26
C GLY A 97 16.40 7.97 -17.67
N GLY A 98 15.66 7.15 -18.44
CA GLY A 98 15.99 6.84 -19.82
C GLY A 98 15.94 8.05 -20.75
N ILE A 99 14.96 8.94 -20.58
CA ILE A 99 14.89 10.20 -21.32
C ILE A 99 16.10 11.07 -21.01
N LEU A 100 16.43 11.27 -19.72
CA LEU A 100 17.58 12.09 -19.34
C LEU A 100 18.91 11.53 -19.87
N ALA A 101 19.14 10.23 -19.70
CA ALA A 101 20.35 9.57 -20.20
C ALA A 101 20.42 9.57 -21.73
N GLY A 102 19.29 9.32 -22.40
CA GLY A 102 19.18 9.34 -23.86
C GLY A 102 19.44 10.72 -24.44
N SER A 103 18.85 11.77 -23.86
CA SER A 103 19.10 13.16 -24.28
C SER A 103 20.56 13.56 -24.07
N PHE A 104 21.16 13.19 -22.95
CA PHE A 104 22.57 13.45 -22.68
C PHE A 104 23.49 12.73 -23.68
N LEU A 105 23.25 11.44 -23.94
CA LEU A 105 24.03 10.66 -24.89
C LEU A 105 23.86 11.17 -26.34
N HIS A 106 22.63 11.52 -26.73
CA HIS A 106 22.35 12.10 -28.03
C HIS A 106 23.13 13.40 -28.24
N TYR A 107 23.17 14.28 -27.23
CA TYR A 107 23.93 15.53 -27.26
C TYR A 107 25.44 15.27 -27.43
N LEU A 108 26.00 14.27 -26.73
CA LEU A 108 27.42 13.92 -26.86
C LEU A 108 27.77 13.35 -28.25
N ILE A 109 26.91 12.54 -28.85
CA ILE A 109 27.18 11.89 -30.14
C ILE A 109 26.92 12.83 -31.33
N LYS A 110 25.82 13.58 -31.32
CA LYS A 110 25.44 14.45 -32.44
C LYS A 110 25.99 15.87 -32.32
N GLY A 111 26.40 16.29 -31.12
CA GLY A 111 26.87 17.64 -30.86
C GLY A 111 25.77 18.70 -30.90
N PRO A 112 26.07 19.94 -30.47
CA PRO A 112 25.12 21.04 -30.50
C PRO A 112 24.79 21.47 -31.94
N LYS A 113 23.52 21.74 -32.23
CA LYS A 113 23.13 22.45 -33.47
C LYS A 113 23.53 23.92 -33.33
N LEU A 114 24.55 24.31 -34.07
CA LEU A 114 24.90 25.72 -34.24
C LEU A 114 23.89 26.39 -35.19
N PRO A 115 23.57 27.68 -34.98
CA PRO A 115 22.77 28.43 -35.93
C PRO A 115 23.45 28.44 -37.31
N TYR A 116 22.64 28.43 -38.37
CA TYR A 116 23.12 28.55 -39.75
C TYR A 116 23.79 29.93 -39.90
N ASP A 117 25.10 29.93 -40.12
CA ASP A 117 25.83 31.12 -40.54
C ASP A 117 25.83 31.13 -42.07
N ASP A 118 25.39 32.24 -42.67
CA ASP A 118 25.12 32.37 -44.11
C ASP A 118 26.40 32.24 -45.00
N ALA A 119 27.56 31.96 -44.40
CA ALA A 119 28.87 31.89 -45.06
C ALA A 119 29.27 30.49 -45.57
N GLU A 120 28.61 29.40 -45.16
CA GLU A 120 29.07 28.01 -45.44
C GLU A 120 27.95 27.15 -46.06
N ALA A 121 27.34 27.64 -47.16
CA ALA A 121 26.28 26.95 -47.93
C ALA A 121 26.78 25.74 -48.76
N GLY A 122 27.71 24.94 -48.23
CA GLY A 122 28.43 23.89 -48.98
C GLY A 122 28.16 22.45 -48.60
N LYS A 123 27.69 22.13 -47.39
CA LYS A 123 27.49 20.72 -46.97
C LYS A 123 26.15 20.53 -46.27
N LYS A 124 25.13 20.27 -47.09
CA LYS A 124 23.87 19.65 -46.65
C LYS A 124 24.17 18.23 -46.18
N GLU A 125 23.82 17.92 -44.93
CA GLU A 125 23.23 16.63 -44.58
C GLU A 125 22.12 16.90 -43.56
N GLY A 126 20.95 17.29 -44.09
CA GLY A 126 19.68 17.22 -43.37
C GLY A 126 19.18 15.78 -43.45
N GLY A 127 19.20 15.08 -42.33
CA GLY A 127 18.49 13.82 -42.13
C GLY A 127 17.20 14.08 -41.37
N GLU A 128 16.14 13.40 -41.82
CA GLU A 128 14.75 13.39 -41.34
C GLU A 128 14.58 13.47 -39.82
#